data_AF-G7YHW4-F1
#
_entry.id   AF-G7YHW4-F1
#
_cell.length_a   1.000
_cell.length_b   1.000
_cell.length_c   1.000
_cell.angle_alpha   90.00
_cell.angle_beta   90.00
_cell.angle_gamma   90.00
#
_symmetry.space_group_name_H-M   'P 1'
#
loop_
_entity.id
_entity.type
_entity.pdbx_description
1 polymer ?
#
loop_
_entity_poly.entity_id
_entity_poly.type
_entity_poly.pdbx_seq_one_letter_code
_entity_poly.pdbx_strand_id
1 'polypeptide(L)'
;MFLRGMIPPYFVRLKSLSLGLHWVGFSSSQGDLRQPLRLNLPRKQNAVDRHRAVHPTFGPVDPVSNIRRLQFTSGGARTSLQQKYYYYYQDTWNWLDAYWTSHNKLYAEEKAKFLEINDENGSVSEFNRRFLIENQPLQLRFNLQWYRRIAYITYLGILVEMQCVFTRLRTTLAGRKH
;
A
#
# COMPACT_ATOMS: atom_id res chain seq x y z
N MET A 1 -10.43 -0.70 11.31
CA MET A 1 -9.26 0.20 11.15
C MET A 1 -8.39 -0.28 9.97
N PHE A 2 -8.97 -0.38 8.75
CA PHE A 2 -8.39 -1.22 7.67
C PHE A 2 -7.91 -0.49 6.41
N LEU A 3 -7.98 0.85 6.35
CA LEU A 3 -7.77 1.57 5.09
C LEU A 3 -6.66 2.63 5.11
N ARG A 4 -5.99 2.84 6.26
CA ARG A 4 -4.96 3.87 6.40
C ARG A 4 -3.58 3.31 6.01
N GLY A 5 -3.40 3.03 4.72
CA GLY A 5 -2.11 2.55 4.20
C GLY A 5 -2.13 1.82 2.85
N MET A 6 -3.31 1.60 2.25
CA MET A 6 -3.46 0.92 0.95
C MET A 6 -3.69 1.90 -0.21
N ILE A 7 -2.86 2.95 -0.34
CA ILE A 7 -3.00 3.89 -1.45
C ILE A 7 -1.63 4.12 -2.12
N PRO A 8 -1.43 3.62 -3.36
CA PRO A 8 -0.35 4.03 -4.25
C PRO A 8 -0.59 5.47 -4.76
N PRO A 9 0.46 6.27 -4.93
CA PRO A 9 0.40 7.72 -5.08
C PRO A 9 0.12 8.18 -6.52
N TYR A 10 -1.08 7.90 -7.04
CA TYR A 10 -1.65 8.68 -8.15
C TYR A 10 -3.11 8.98 -7.85
N PHE A 11 -3.29 9.99 -7.01
CA PHE A 11 -4.50 10.79 -7.07
C PHE A 11 -4.40 11.67 -8.31
N VAL A 12 -5.29 11.43 -9.28
CA VAL A 12 -5.65 12.42 -10.28
C VAL A 12 -6.19 13.64 -9.53
N ARG A 13 -5.35 14.65 -9.35
CA ARG A 13 -5.79 15.98 -8.93
C ARG A 13 -6.41 16.67 -10.14
N LEU A 14 -7.67 16.37 -10.41
CA LEU A 14 -8.53 17.24 -11.21
C LEU A 14 -8.72 18.55 -10.43
N LYS A 15 -7.85 19.53 -10.68
CA LYS A 15 -8.14 20.93 -10.36
C LYS A 15 -8.99 21.49 -11.50
N SER A 16 -10.31 21.40 -11.39
CA SER A 16 -11.19 22.49 -11.80
C SER A 16 -12.58 22.27 -11.20
N LEU A 17 -13.13 23.36 -10.67
CA LEU A 17 -14.45 23.53 -10.04
C LEU A 17 -14.49 23.33 -8.51
N SER A 18 -14.48 24.49 -7.88
CA SER A 18 -14.75 24.80 -6.49
C SER A 18 -16.08 24.23 -6.00
N LEU A 19 -16.06 23.51 -4.88
CA LEU A 19 -16.86 23.82 -3.69
C LEU A 19 -16.36 22.94 -2.54
N GLY A 20 -16.25 23.56 -1.37
CA GLY A 20 -15.23 23.26 -0.38
C GLY A 20 -15.44 21.95 0.39
N LEU A 21 -14.34 21.21 0.54
CA LEU A 21 -14.07 20.35 1.68
C LEU A 21 -12.55 20.27 1.83
N HIS A 22 -12.01 21.05 2.77
CA HIS A 22 -10.58 21.18 3.00
C HIS A 22 -10.09 19.94 3.76
N TRP A 23 -9.47 18.99 3.06
CA TRP A 23 -8.66 17.94 3.66
C TRP A 23 -7.18 18.28 3.49
N VAL A 24 -6.49 18.46 4.61
CA VAL A 24 -5.07 18.85 4.70
C VAL A 24 -4.22 17.81 3.97
N GLY A 25 -3.69 18.21 2.82
CA GLY A 25 -2.78 17.44 1.99
C GLY A 25 -1.36 17.47 2.54
N PHE A 26 -0.71 16.30 2.53
CA PHE A 26 0.69 16.10 2.86
C PHE A 26 1.56 16.77 1.77
N SER A 27 2.18 17.89 2.12
CA SER A 27 3.13 18.62 1.27
C SER A 27 4.54 18.10 1.54
N SER A 28 5.19 17.52 0.53
CA SER A 28 6.63 17.27 0.56
C SER A 28 7.36 18.56 0.18
N SER A 29 7.52 19.45 1.15
CA SER A 29 8.56 20.49 1.15
C SER A 29 9.46 20.18 2.33
N GLN A 30 10.76 20.01 2.08
CA GLN A 30 11.74 20.10 3.16
C GLN A 30 11.55 21.45 3.87
N GLY A 31 11.56 21.37 5.20
CA GLY A 31 11.25 22.43 6.13
C GLY A 31 11.26 21.80 7.51
N ASP A 32 12.45 21.78 8.08
CA ASP A 32 12.71 21.38 9.46
C ASP A 32 11.82 22.16 10.45
N LEU A 33 11.66 21.61 11.66
CA LEU A 33 10.83 22.09 12.79
C LEU A 33 9.38 21.59 12.81
N ARG A 34 9.16 20.38 13.37
CA ARG A 34 8.33 20.16 14.58
C ARG A 34 8.68 18.79 15.17
N GLN A 35 9.39 18.77 16.30
CA GLN A 35 9.50 17.57 17.14
C GLN A 35 8.09 17.16 17.61
N PRO A 36 7.66 15.90 17.47
CA PRO A 36 6.43 15.46 18.10
C PRO A 36 6.67 15.31 19.60
N LEU A 37 5.84 15.97 20.41
CA LEU A 37 5.71 15.74 21.86
C LEU A 37 5.61 14.23 22.11
N ARG A 38 6.69 13.63 22.62
CA ARG A 38 6.68 12.24 23.08
C ARG A 38 5.93 12.19 24.41
N LEU A 39 4.63 11.91 24.36
CA LEU A 39 3.95 11.33 25.51
C LEU A 39 4.51 9.91 25.72
N ASN A 40 5.45 9.78 26.65
CA ASN A 40 5.90 8.49 27.16
C ASN A 40 4.80 7.92 28.07
N LEU A 41 3.79 7.30 27.46
CA LEU A 41 2.91 6.39 28.18
C LEU A 41 3.67 5.07 28.35
N PRO A 42 3.91 4.57 29.57
CA PRO A 42 4.48 3.24 29.76
C PRO A 42 3.44 2.23 29.25
N ARG A 43 3.61 1.78 28.01
CA ARG A 43 2.87 0.65 27.47
C ARG A 43 3.38 -0.59 28.19
N LYS A 44 2.78 -0.88 29.34
CA LYS A 44 2.94 -2.15 30.04
C LYS A 44 2.49 -3.24 29.07
N GLN A 45 3.45 -3.86 28.38
CA GLN A 45 3.20 -5.01 27.52
C GLN A 45 2.89 -6.17 28.45
N ASN A 46 1.64 -6.27 28.89
CA ASN A 46 1.18 -7.46 29.55
C ASN A 46 1.34 -8.62 28.55
N ALA A 47 2.14 -9.62 28.94
CA ALA A 47 2.34 -10.85 28.19
C ALA A 47 1.05 -11.68 28.24
N VAL A 48 0.02 -11.24 27.54
CA VAL A 48 -1.24 -11.96 27.37
C VAL A 48 -1.35 -12.26 25.89
N ASP A 49 -1.12 -13.53 25.56
CA ASP A 49 -1.27 -14.18 24.26
C ASP A 49 -0.83 -13.41 23.01
N ARG A 50 0.42 -13.65 22.59
CA ARG A 50 0.89 -13.35 21.24
C ARG A 50 0.20 -14.27 20.22
N HIS A 51 -1.10 -14.14 20.02
CA HIS A 51 -1.75 -14.77 18.88
C HIS A 51 -1.34 -14.03 17.59
N ARG A 52 -0.52 -14.77 16.83
CA ARG A 52 0.02 -14.56 15.48
C ARG A 52 -0.68 -13.43 14.71
N ALA A 53 0.01 -12.30 14.53
CA ALA A 53 -0.45 -11.22 13.66
C ALA A 53 -0.68 -11.79 12.24
N VAL A 54 -1.93 -11.82 11.81
CA VAL A 54 -2.33 -12.11 10.41
C VAL A 54 -1.98 -10.92 9.50
N HIS A 55 -1.77 -9.75 10.10
CA HIS A 55 -1.50 -8.52 9.38
C HIS A 55 -0.05 -8.45 8.93
N PRO A 56 0.18 -8.07 7.66
CA PRO A 56 1.54 -7.83 7.18
C PRO A 56 2.16 -6.62 7.86
N THR A 57 3.48 -6.65 7.95
CA THR A 57 4.33 -5.53 8.34
C THR A 57 5.05 -5.00 7.11
N PHE A 58 5.37 -3.69 7.11
CA PHE A 58 6.01 -3.02 6.00
C PHE A 58 7.43 -2.62 6.39
N GLY A 59 8.39 -3.06 5.58
CA GLY A 59 9.80 -2.75 5.73
C GLY A 59 10.22 -1.45 5.03
N PRO A 60 11.52 -1.30 4.74
CA PRO A 60 12.02 -0.16 3.98
C PRO A 60 11.44 -0.13 2.56
N VAL A 61 11.50 1.05 1.95
CA VAL A 61 11.13 1.26 0.55
C VAL A 61 12.19 0.67 -0.37
N ASP A 62 11.77 0.08 -1.48
CA ASP A 62 12.67 -0.31 -2.57
C ASP A 62 13.17 0.94 -3.32
N PRO A 63 14.48 1.04 -3.64
CA PRO A 63 15.05 2.23 -4.25
C PRO A 63 14.63 2.44 -5.71
N VAL A 64 14.14 1.40 -6.40
CA VAL A 64 13.76 1.48 -7.81
C VAL A 64 12.25 1.63 -7.94
N SER A 65 11.48 0.79 -7.25
CA SER A 65 10.01 0.80 -7.34
C SER A 65 9.34 1.82 -6.40
N ASN A 66 10.04 2.27 -5.35
CA ASN A 66 9.48 3.03 -4.22
C ASN A 66 8.39 2.29 -3.41
N ILE A 67 8.22 0.98 -3.62
CA ILE A 67 7.24 0.17 -2.88
C ILE A 67 7.87 -0.39 -1.61
N ARG A 68 7.11 -0.40 -0.51
CA ARG A 68 7.58 -0.95 0.77
C ARG A 68 7.62 -2.47 0.72
N ARG A 69 8.74 -3.05 1.13
CA ARG A 69 8.90 -4.51 1.22
C ARG A 69 7.88 -5.09 2.20
N LEU A 70 7.11 -6.07 1.72
CA LEU A 70 6.13 -6.78 2.53
C LEU A 70 6.81 -7.84 3.39
N GLN A 71 6.49 -7.88 4.68
CA GLN A 71 6.98 -8.92 5.60
C GLN A 71 5.82 -9.48 6.39
N PHE A 72 5.69 -10.81 6.38
CA PHE A 72 4.79 -11.51 7.28
C PHE A 72 5.59 -12.22 8.35
N THR A 73 5.10 -12.18 9.58
CA THR A 73 5.70 -12.93 10.67
C THR A 73 5.65 -14.43 10.36
N SER A 74 6.81 -15.08 10.35
CA SER A 74 6.93 -16.53 10.30
C SER A 74 6.52 -17.09 11.67
N GLY A 75 5.22 -17.31 11.86
CA GLY A 75 4.70 -18.03 13.03
C GLY A 75 3.87 -19.21 12.55
N GLY A 76 4.01 -20.37 13.23
CA GLY A 76 3.27 -21.66 13.22
C GLY A 76 2.54 -22.19 11.96
N ALA A 77 1.76 -23.26 12.14
CA ALA A 77 0.90 -23.83 11.10
C ALA A 77 -0.23 -22.87 10.71
N ARG A 78 -0.36 -22.52 9.42
CA ARG A 78 -1.42 -21.62 8.91
C ARG A 78 -2.62 -22.46 8.47
N THR A 79 -3.83 -21.93 8.63
CA THR A 79 -5.00 -22.55 7.98
C THR A 79 -4.89 -22.42 6.46
N SER A 80 -5.57 -23.27 5.70
CA SER A 80 -5.60 -23.18 4.23
C SER A 80 -6.05 -21.80 3.74
N LEU A 81 -7.02 -21.18 4.43
CA LEU A 81 -7.52 -19.84 4.13
C LEU A 81 -6.49 -18.74 4.42
N GLN A 82 -5.79 -18.82 5.56
CA GLN A 82 -4.69 -17.91 5.90
C GLN A 82 -3.54 -18.03 4.90
N GLN A 83 -3.24 -19.26 4.45
CA GLN A 83 -2.22 -19.50 3.45
C GLN A 83 -2.60 -18.89 2.10
N LYS A 84 -3.86 -19.02 1.69
CA LYS A 84 -4.39 -18.38 0.47
C LYS A 84 -4.33 -16.85 0.55
N TYR A 85 -4.74 -16.27 1.68
CA TYR A 85 -4.62 -14.84 1.94
C TYR A 85 -3.17 -14.37 1.81
N TYR A 86 -2.25 -15.05 2.48
CA TYR A 86 -0.83 -14.75 2.45
C TYR A 86 -0.26 -14.77 1.02
N TYR A 87 -0.46 -15.86 0.28
CA TYR A 87 0.08 -16.00 -1.07
C TYR A 87 -0.49 -14.95 -2.02
N TYR A 88 -1.79 -14.67 -1.96
CA TYR A 88 -2.40 -13.67 -2.82
C TYR A 88 -1.94 -12.24 -2.50
N TYR A 89 -1.75 -11.93 -1.22
CA TYR A 89 -1.22 -10.64 -0.79
C TYR A 89 0.22 -10.46 -1.27
N GLN A 90 1.06 -11.48 -1.09
CA GLN A 90 2.45 -11.46 -1.56
C GLN A 90 2.55 -11.35 -3.08
N ASP A 91 1.77 -12.14 -3.82
CA ASP A 91 1.68 -12.04 -5.28
C ASP A 91 1.28 -10.63 -5.73
N THR A 92 0.27 -10.04 -5.08
CA THR A 92 -0.17 -8.68 -5.38
C THR A 92 0.92 -7.64 -5.12
N TRP A 93 1.69 -7.80 -4.04
CA TRP A 93 2.81 -6.90 -3.74
C TRP A 93 3.98 -7.05 -4.71
N ASN A 94 4.32 -8.30 -5.08
CA ASN A 94 5.35 -8.56 -6.10
C ASN A 94 4.94 -7.98 -7.46
N TRP A 95 3.66 -8.13 -7.83
CA TRP A 95 3.12 -7.53 -9.04
C TRP A 95 3.19 -5.99 -9.00
N LEU A 96 2.85 -5.38 -7.87
CA LEU A 96 2.92 -3.93 -7.69
C LEU A 96 4.37 -3.43 -7.81
N ASP A 97 5.30 -4.10 -7.16
CA ASP A 97 6.74 -3.80 -7.18
C ASP A 97 7.32 -3.92 -8.60
N ALA A 98 7.01 -5.01 -9.30
CA ALA A 98 7.43 -5.21 -10.69
C ALA A 98 6.85 -4.16 -11.65
N TYR A 99 5.56 -3.83 -11.49
CA TYR A 99 4.93 -2.77 -12.29
C TYR A 99 5.65 -1.44 -12.09
N TRP A 100 5.86 -1.01 -10.84
CA TRP A 100 6.50 0.27 -10.55
C TRP A 100 7.98 0.32 -10.94
N THR A 101 8.69 -0.80 -10.82
CA THR A 101 10.06 -0.93 -11.33
C THR A 101 10.11 -0.65 -12.84
N SER A 102 9.23 -1.31 -13.60
CA SER A 102 9.16 -1.11 -15.06
C SER A 102 8.71 0.29 -15.45
N HIS A 103 7.72 0.84 -14.74
CA HIS A 103 7.18 2.17 -14.98
C HIS A 103 8.22 3.27 -14.71
N ASN A 104 8.95 3.19 -13.59
CA ASN A 104 9.96 4.17 -13.23
C ASN A 104 11.14 4.13 -14.21
N LYS A 105 11.52 2.94 -14.69
CA LYS A 105 12.52 2.81 -15.75
C LYS A 105 12.08 3.48 -17.04
N LEU A 106 10.86 3.18 -17.51
CA LEU A 106 10.29 3.80 -18.72
C LEU A 106 10.21 5.33 -18.58
N TYR A 107 9.72 5.81 -17.44
CA TYR A 107 9.62 7.25 -17.15
C TYR A 107 11.00 7.92 -17.20
N ALA A 108 12.03 7.32 -16.59
CA ALA A 108 13.38 7.86 -16.59
C ALA A 108 13.97 7.92 -18.02
N GLU A 109 13.77 6.87 -18.81
CA GLU A 109 14.24 6.80 -20.20
C GLU A 109 13.54 7.84 -21.10
N GLU A 110 12.21 7.95 -21.04
CA GLU A 110 11.46 8.92 -21.83
C GLU A 110 11.73 10.36 -21.40
N LYS A 111 11.92 10.59 -20.10
CA LYS A 111 12.30 11.89 -19.57
C LYS A 111 13.68 12.33 -20.08
N ALA A 112 14.66 11.42 -20.07
CA ALA A 112 15.99 11.71 -20.58
C ALA A 112 15.96 12.09 -22.06
N LYS A 113 15.24 11.31 -22.87
CA LYS A 113 15.03 11.61 -24.31
C LYS A 113 14.33 12.96 -24.53
N PHE A 114 13.32 13.27 -23.73
CA PHE A 114 12.61 14.54 -23.83
C PHE A 114 13.53 15.73 -23.55
N LEU A 115 14.38 15.62 -22.52
CA LEU A 115 15.33 16.68 -22.16
C LEU A 115 16.46 16.82 -23.19
N GLU A 116 16.94 15.71 -23.78
CA GLU A 116 17.94 15.74 -24.85
C GLU A 116 17.43 16.44 -26.11
N ILE A 117 16.15 16.31 -26.43
CA ILE A 117 15.55 16.93 -27.63
C ILE A 117 15.17 18.40 -27.40
N ASN A 118 14.82 18.78 -26.17
CA ASN A 118 14.23 20.11 -25.88
C ASN A 118 15.17 21.07 -25.12
N ASP A 119 16.41 20.66 -24.81
CA ASP A 119 17.42 21.44 -24.06
C ASP A 119 16.81 22.17 -22.83
N GLU A 120 17.25 23.40 -22.54
CA GLU A 120 16.77 24.24 -21.42
C GLU A 120 15.32 24.73 -21.57
N ASN A 121 14.70 24.56 -22.75
CA ASN A 121 13.31 24.95 -23.00
C ASN A 121 12.30 23.85 -22.61
N GLY A 122 12.75 22.61 -22.42
CA GLY A 122 11.91 21.48 -22.08
C GLY A 122 11.40 21.55 -20.62
N SER A 123 10.20 22.08 -20.41
CA SER A 123 9.59 22.05 -19.08
C SER A 123 9.23 20.61 -18.67
N VAL A 124 9.69 20.19 -17.49
CA VAL A 124 9.31 18.88 -16.89
C VAL A 124 7.79 18.75 -16.73
N SER A 125 7.06 19.86 -16.59
CA SER A 125 5.60 19.83 -16.53
C SER A 125 4.94 19.43 -17.85
N GLU A 126 5.52 19.84 -18.98
CA GLU A 126 5.05 19.47 -20.32
C GLU A 126 5.33 18.00 -20.60
N PHE A 127 6.54 17.54 -20.29
CA PHE A 127 6.87 16.12 -20.34
C PHE A 127 5.88 15.28 -19.53
N ASN A 128 5.64 15.65 -18.27
CA ASN A 128 4.71 14.92 -17.41
C ASN A 128 3.31 14.86 -18.02
N ARG A 129 2.80 15.97 -18.58
CA ARG A 129 1.50 15.98 -19.24
C ARG A 129 1.47 15.02 -20.43
N ARG A 130 2.49 15.06 -21.30
CA ARG A 130 2.59 14.19 -22.48
C ARG A 130 2.69 12.72 -22.10
N PHE A 131 3.61 12.40 -21.18
CA PHE A 131 3.79 11.05 -20.63
C PHE A 131 2.48 10.48 -20.10
N LEU A 132 1.69 11.27 -19.36
CA LEU A 132 0.41 10.81 -18.82
C LEU A 132 -0.64 10.55 -19.91
N ILE A 133 -0.70 11.40 -20.94
CA ILE A 133 -1.65 11.26 -22.05
C ILE A 133 -1.30 10.04 -22.91
N GLU A 134 -0.02 9.91 -23.29
CA GLU A 134 0.47 8.85 -24.15
C GLU A 134 0.38 7.47 -23.47
N ASN A 135 0.59 7.41 -22.15
CA ASN A 135 0.52 6.18 -21.36
C ASN A 135 -0.84 5.94 -20.66
N GLN A 136 -1.87 6.73 -20.97
CA GLN A 136 -3.21 6.61 -20.38
C GLN A 136 -3.80 5.17 -20.41
N PRO A 137 -3.74 4.40 -21.52
CA PRO A 137 -4.32 3.05 -21.54
C PRO A 137 -3.58 2.08 -20.61
N LEU A 138 -2.27 2.24 -20.43
CA LEU A 138 -1.48 1.45 -19.47
C LEU A 138 -1.89 1.77 -18.04
N GLN A 139 -2.09 3.06 -17.72
CA GLN A 139 -2.56 3.50 -16.40
C GLN A 139 -3.96 2.97 -16.08
N LEU A 140 -4.88 2.97 -17.05
CA LEU A 140 -6.21 2.42 -16.85
C LEU A 140 -6.17 0.92 -16.59
N ARG A 141 -5.36 0.17 -17.34
CA ARG A 141 -5.16 -1.28 -17.13
C ARG A 141 -4.57 -1.56 -15.76
N PHE A 142 -3.56 -0.78 -15.35
CA PHE A 142 -2.99 -0.85 -14.00
C PHE A 142 -4.07 -0.62 -12.94
N ASN A 143 -4.82 0.48 -13.02
CA ASN A 143 -5.81 0.84 -12.01
C ASN A 143 -6.88 -0.23 -11.87
N LEU A 144 -7.38 -0.76 -13.00
CA LEU A 144 -8.35 -1.84 -12.99
C LEU A 144 -7.81 -3.09 -12.28
N GLN A 145 -6.56 -3.49 -12.58
CA GLN A 145 -5.94 -4.65 -11.92
C GLN A 145 -5.69 -4.39 -10.43
N TRP A 146 -5.24 -3.20 -10.06
CA TRP A 146 -5.02 -2.81 -8.67
C TRP A 146 -6.31 -2.95 -7.85
N TYR A 147 -7.41 -2.35 -8.32
CA TYR A 147 -8.68 -2.41 -7.61
C TYR A 147 -9.21 -3.84 -7.49
N ARG A 148 -9.07 -4.66 -8.55
CA ARG A 148 -9.46 -6.08 -8.50
C ARG A 148 -8.66 -6.85 -7.44
N ARG A 149 -7.34 -6.63 -7.39
CA ARG A 149 -6.46 -7.30 -6.41
C ARG A 149 -6.76 -6.86 -4.98
N ILE A 150 -6.93 -5.56 -4.74
CA ILE A 150 -7.25 -5.03 -3.42
C ILE A 150 -8.64 -5.47 -2.93
N ALA A 151 -9.64 -5.51 -3.83
CA ALA A 151 -10.96 -6.04 -3.48
C ALA A 151 -10.87 -7.50 -3.03
N TYR A 152 -10.09 -8.33 -3.74
CA TYR A 152 -9.93 -9.73 -3.38
C TYR A 152 -9.11 -9.95 -2.09
N ILE A 153 -8.05 -9.16 -1.88
CA ILE A 153 -7.31 -9.16 -0.60
C ILE A 153 -8.24 -8.82 0.56
N THR A 154 -9.08 -7.79 0.38
CA THR A 154 -10.03 -7.36 1.42
C THR A 154 -11.03 -8.47 1.73
N TYR A 155 -11.59 -9.09 0.70
CA TYR A 155 -12.48 -10.25 0.85
C TYR A 155 -11.82 -11.41 1.61
N LEU A 156 -10.62 -11.83 1.20
CA LEU A 156 -9.90 -12.91 1.90
C LEU A 156 -9.56 -12.53 3.34
N GLY A 157 -9.17 -11.28 3.58
CA GLY A 157 -8.90 -10.76 4.93
C GLY A 157 -10.13 -10.88 5.83
N ILE A 158 -11.31 -10.47 5.35
CA ILE A 158 -12.58 -10.62 6.09
C ILE A 158 -12.84 -12.09 6.43
N LEU A 159 -12.69 -13.00 5.47
CA LEU A 159 -12.90 -14.43 5.72
C LEU A 159 -11.94 -15.00 6.76
N VAL A 160 -10.66 -14.62 6.71
CA VAL A 160 -9.66 -15.06 7.71
C VAL A 160 -10.02 -14.55 9.10
N GLU A 161 -10.44 -13.30 9.23
CA GLU A 161 -10.88 -12.73 10.51
C GLU A 161 -12.12 -13.46 11.04
N MET A 162 -13.11 -13.75 10.18
CA MET A 162 -14.29 -14.54 10.55
C MET A 162 -13.90 -15.95 11.03
N GLN A 163 -12.97 -16.63 10.35
CA GLN A 163 -12.45 -17.93 10.77
C GLN A 163 -11.78 -17.85 12.16
N CYS A 164 -11.01 -16.78 12.41
CA CYS A 164 -10.35 -16.56 13.70
C CYS A 164 -11.39 -16.33 14.81
N VAL A 165 -12.40 -15.48 14.57
CA VAL A 165 -13.49 -15.23 15.53
C VAL A 165 -14.26 -16.51 15.82
N PHE A 166 -14.63 -17.28 14.80
CA PHE A 166 -15.35 -18.55 14.97
C PHE A 166 -14.55 -19.55 15.81
N THR A 167 -13.27 -19.70 15.52
CA THR A 167 -12.38 -20.62 16.26
C THR A 167 -12.29 -20.21 17.73
N ARG A 168 -12.15 -18.90 18.01
CA ARG A 168 -12.13 -18.36 19.38
C ARG A 168 -13.44 -18.63 20.12
N LEU A 169 -14.58 -18.35 19.49
CA LEU A 169 -15.89 -18.60 20.10
C LEU A 169 -16.07 -20.08 20.44
N ARG A 170 -15.68 -20.98 19.52
CA ARG A 170 -15.75 -22.42 19.74
C ARG A 170 -14.86 -22.87 20.91
N THR A 171 -13.63 -22.39 21.00
CA THR A 171 -12.71 -22.75 22.11
C THR A 171 -13.22 -22.21 23.44
N THR A 172 -13.77 -20.99 23.48
CA THR A 172 -14.34 -20.42 24.70
C THR A 172 -15.58 -21.18 25.15
N LEU A 173 -16.48 -21.55 24.24
CA LEU A 173 -17.67 -22.35 24.55
C LEU A 173 -17.30 -23.78 25.01
N ALA A 174 -16.25 -24.38 24.45
CA ALA A 174 -15.77 -25.69 24.87
C ALA A 174 -15.06 -25.65 26.24
N GLY A 175 -14.30 -24.58 26.52
CA GLY A 175 -13.64 -24.38 27.81
C GLY A 175 -14.59 -24.02 28.96
N ARG A 176 -15.83 -23.61 28.67
CA ARG A 176 -16.87 -23.28 29.67
C ARG A 176 -17.66 -24.49 30.18
N LYS A 177 -17.33 -25.71 29.72
CA LYS A 177 -18.01 -26.97 30.08
C LYS A 177 -17.36 -27.75 31.24
N HIS A 178 -16.43 -27.14 31.97
CA HIS A 178 -15.87 -27.64 33.23
C HIS A 178 -15.98 -26.57 34.31
#